data_AF-A0A314XH65-F1
#
_entry.id   AF-A0A314XH65-F1
#
_cell.length_a   1.000
_cell.length_b   1.000
_cell.length_c   1.000
_cell.angle_alpha   90.00
_cell.angle_beta   90.00
_cell.angle_gamma   90.00
#
_symmetry.space_group_name_H-M   'P 1'
#
loop_
_entity.id
_entity.type
_entity.pdbx_description
1 polymer ?
#
loop_
_entity_poly.entity_id
_entity_poly.type
_entity_poly.pdbx_seq_one_letter_code
_entity_poly.pdbx_strand_id
1 'polypeptide(L)' 'MGGGVHGTASSGKKRFRTKFTAEQKERMLSLAETLGWRIQKQDEPAIQQFCNETGVKRNVLKVWMHNNKHTLGKKP' A
#
# COMPACT_ATOMS: atom_id res chain seq x y z
N MET A 1 -5.59 -27.69 -20.32
CA MET A 1 -5.81 -27.61 -18.85
C MET A 1 -5.16 -26.36 -18.28
N GLY A 2 -5.85 -25.69 -17.35
CA GLY A 2 -5.34 -24.61 -16.47
C GLY A 2 -5.45 -23.21 -17.08
N GLY A 3 -6.43 -22.35 -16.79
CA GLY A 3 -7.16 -22.16 -15.53
C GLY A 3 -6.54 -20.99 -14.76
N GLY A 4 -7.05 -19.78 -14.96
CA GLY A 4 -6.54 -18.56 -14.32
C GLY A 4 -7.39 -17.34 -14.58
N VAL A 5 -8.71 -17.47 -14.42
CA VAL A 5 -9.65 -16.36 -14.44
C VAL A 5 -9.47 -15.52 -13.16
N HIS A 6 -8.74 -14.41 -13.25
CA HIS A 6 -8.86 -13.31 -12.28
C HIS A 6 -9.54 -12.11 -12.94
N GLY A 7 -10.69 -12.38 -13.56
CA GLY A 7 -11.63 -11.37 -14.03
C GLY A 7 -12.79 -11.24 -13.05
N THR A 8 -12.56 -10.82 -11.80
CA THR A 8 -13.68 -10.39 -10.95
C THR A 8 -14.02 -8.96 -11.30
N ALA A 9 -14.95 -8.82 -12.25
CA ALA A 9 -15.74 -7.62 -12.39
C ALA A 9 -16.39 -7.30 -11.05
N SER A 10 -16.14 -6.10 -10.52
CA SER A 10 -16.98 -5.52 -9.48
C SER A 10 -17.27 -4.09 -9.88
N SER A 11 -18.47 -3.95 -10.44
CA SER A 11 -19.11 -2.71 -10.82
C SER A 11 -19.07 -1.68 -9.69
N GLY A 12 -18.54 -0.49 -9.98
CA GLY A 12 -19.22 0.75 -9.64
C GLY A 12 -19.16 1.30 -8.21
N LYS A 13 -18.47 0.68 -7.23
CA LYS A 13 -18.12 1.42 -6.01
C LYS A 13 -16.85 2.21 -6.31
N LYS A 14 -16.99 3.48 -6.76
CA LYS A 14 -15.87 4.43 -6.78
C LYS A 14 -15.24 4.39 -5.39
N ARG A 15 -14.10 3.71 -5.25
CA ARG A 15 -13.41 3.58 -3.97
C ARG A 15 -13.16 5.01 -3.52
N PHE A 16 -13.66 5.37 -2.33
CA PHE A 16 -13.40 6.69 -1.78
C PHE A 16 -11.90 6.91 -1.82
N ARG A 17 -11.48 7.96 -2.53
CA ARG A 17 -10.07 8.28 -2.66
C ARG A 17 -9.58 8.61 -1.26
N THR A 18 -8.82 7.70 -0.69
CA THR A 18 -8.22 7.87 0.62
C THR A 18 -7.31 9.10 0.55
N LYS A 19 -7.62 10.12 1.34
CA LYS A 19 -6.73 11.27 1.51
C LYS A 19 -5.87 10.99 2.74
N PHE A 20 -4.57 10.98 2.54
CA PHE A 20 -3.60 10.84 3.63
C PHE A 20 -3.19 12.23 4.12
N THR A 21 -3.14 12.39 5.43
CA THR A 21 -2.51 13.56 6.06
C THR A 21 -1.00 13.57 5.78
N ALA A 22 -0.33 14.71 6.00
CA ALA A 22 1.12 14.79 5.87
C ALA A 22 1.81 13.76 6.78
N GLU A 23 1.38 13.67 8.04
CA GLU A 23 1.90 12.70 9.00
C GLU A 23 1.72 11.25 8.53
N GLN A 24 0.54 10.89 8.01
CA GLN A 24 0.34 9.55 7.45
C GLN A 24 1.29 9.27 6.28
N LYS A 25 1.51 10.25 5.39
CA LYS A 25 2.45 10.08 4.26
C LYS A 25 3.89 9.89 4.73
N GLU A 26 4.33 10.68 5.71
CA GLU A 26 5.67 10.58 6.30
C GLU A 26 5.90 9.18 6.90
N ARG A 27 4.92 8.70 7.67
CA ARG A 27 4.91 7.36 8.25
C ARG A 27 4.92 6.27 7.17
N MET A 28 4.07 6.40 6.14
CA MET A 28 4.02 5.47 5.00
C MET A 28 5.33 5.45 4.21
N LEU A 29 5.97 6.61 4.03
CA LEU A 29 7.24 6.75 3.34
C LEU A 29 8.38 6.08 4.11
N SER A 30 8.48 6.35 5.41
CA SER A 30 9.47 5.73 6.30
C SER A 30 9.39 4.20 6.27
N LEU A 31 8.17 3.65 6.35
CA LEU A 31 7.96 2.21 6.21
C LEU A 31 8.32 1.72 4.80
N ALA A 32 7.98 2.47 3.75
CA ALA A 32 8.28 2.07 2.38
C ALA A 32 9.78 2.07 2.06
N GLU A 33 10.56 3.03 2.57
CA GLU A 33 12.01 3.04 2.44
C GLU A 33 12.61 1.84 3.19
N THR A 34 12.13 1.55 4.41
CA THR A 34 12.56 0.39 5.21
C THR A 34 12.29 -0.94 4.50
N LEU A 35 11.12 -1.06 3.86
CA LEU A 35 10.70 -2.26 3.12
C LEU A 35 11.22 -2.31 1.68
N GLY A 36 12.00 -1.32 1.22
CA GLY A 36 12.47 -1.25 -0.16
C GLY A 36 11.33 -1.22 -1.19
N TRP A 37 10.23 -0.56 -0.85
CA TRP A 37 9.03 -0.40 -1.69
C TRP A 37 8.32 -1.71 -2.07
N ARG A 38 8.61 -2.81 -1.37
CA ARG A 38 8.01 -4.12 -1.62
C ARG A 38 7.57 -4.77 -0.31
N ILE A 39 6.26 -5.00 -0.19
CA ILE A 39 5.69 -5.71 0.96
C ILE A 39 5.89 -7.23 0.77
N GLN A 40 6.53 -7.88 1.74
CA GLN A 40 6.63 -9.34 1.82
C GLN A 40 5.80 -9.89 2.98
N LYS A 41 5.65 -11.21 3.03
CA LYS A 41 4.84 -11.89 4.06
C LYS A 41 5.44 -11.77 5.47
N GLN A 42 6.77 -11.66 5.56
CA GLN A 42 7.48 -11.43 6.81
C GLN A 42 7.24 -10.03 7.40
N ASP A 43 6.86 -9.07 6.56
CA ASP A 43 6.58 -7.69 6.97
C ASP A 43 5.11 -7.49 7.38
N GLU A 44 4.28 -8.54 7.28
CA GLU A 44 2.90 -8.53 7.74
C GLU A 44 2.71 -8.01 9.17
N PRO A 45 3.47 -8.45 10.19
CA PRO A 45 3.31 -7.94 11.56
C PRO A 45 3.61 -6.44 11.65
N ALA A 46 4.70 -5.98 11.02
CA ALA A 46 5.06 -4.56 11.00
C ALA A 46 3.97 -3.72 10.31
N ILE A 47 3.42 -4.23 9.21
CA ILE A 47 2.31 -3.57 8.50
C ILE A 47 1.03 -3.58 9.33
N GLN A 48 0.70 -4.68 10.03
CA GLN A 48 -0.48 -4.72 10.89
C GLN A 48 -0.39 -3.69 12.00
N GLN A 49 0.76 -3.58 12.67
CA GLN A 49 0.98 -2.56 13.69
C GLN A 49 0.87 -1.16 13.11
N PHE A 50 1.52 -0.90 11.97
CA PHE A 50 1.41 0.36 11.25
C PHE A 50 -0.04 0.71 10.87
N CYS A 51 -0.81 -0.28 10.38
CA CYS A 51 -2.21 -0.12 10.01
C CYS A 51 -3.06 0.23 11.22
N ASN A 52 -2.76 -0.34 12.39
CA ASN A 52 -3.45 -0.07 13.64
C ASN A 52 -3.15 1.35 14.16
N GLU A 53 -1.90 1.81 14.03
CA GLU A 53 -1.49 3.16 14.46
C GLU A 53 -1.98 4.27 13.51
N THR A 54 -1.85 4.07 12.20
CA THR A 54 -2.17 5.11 11.20
C THR A 54 -3.60 5.06 10.67
N GLY A 55 -4.34 3.98 10.96
CA GLY A 55 -5.67 3.70 10.40
C GLY A 55 -5.66 3.37 8.90
N VAL A 56 -4.49 3.23 8.28
CA VAL A 56 -4.36 2.91 6.86
C VAL A 56 -4.52 1.42 6.64
N LYS A 57 -5.45 1.00 5.79
CA LYS A 57 -5.62 -0.44 5.46
C LYS A 57 -4.40 -0.98 4.70
N ARG A 58 -4.02 -2.24 4.96
CA ARG A 58 -2.95 -2.95 4.24
C ARG A 58 -3.06 -2.84 2.71
N ASN A 59 -4.24 -3.07 2.15
CA ASN A 59 -4.46 -2.98 0.70
C ASN A 59 -4.21 -1.56 0.16
N VAL A 60 -4.54 -0.54 0.94
CA VAL A 60 -4.32 0.86 0.58
C VAL A 60 -2.84 1.20 0.63
N LEU A 61 -2.13 0.78 1.69
CA LEU A 61 -0.67 0.93 1.79
C LEU A 61 0.04 0.23 0.63
N LYS A 62 -0.36 -1.00 0.29
CA LYS A 62 0.21 -1.76 -0.83
C LYS A 62 0.05 -1.03 -2.17
N VAL A 63 -1.15 -0.54 -2.47
CA VAL A 63 -1.41 0.23 -3.70
C VAL A 63 -0.65 1.55 -3.67
N TRP A 64 -0.58 2.22 -2.52
CA TRP A 64 0.18 3.46 -2.37
C TRP A 64 1.68 3.23 -2.63
N MET A 65 2.29 2.21 -2.04
CA MET A 65 3.69 1.87 -2.30
C MET A 65 3.92 1.55 -3.77
N HIS A 66 3.03 0.78 -4.40
CA HIS A 66 3.13 0.47 -5.82
C HIS A 66 3.07 1.72 -6.71
N ASN A 67 2.17 2.65 -6.41
CA ASN A 67 2.04 3.90 -7.16
C ASN A 67 3.23 4.84 -6.93
N ASN A 68 3.70 4.95 -5.69
CA ASN A 68 4.70 5.93 -5.31
C ASN A 68 6.14 5.43 -5.47
N LYS A 69 6.40 4.11 -5.61
CA LYS A 69 7.77 3.58 -5.67
C LYS A 69 8.63 4.19 -6.77
N HIS A 70 8.03 4.62 -7.88
CA HIS A 70 8.75 5.24 -8.99
C HIS A 70 8.92 6.75 -8.83
N THR A 71 8.07 7.39 -8.03
CA THR A 71 8.05 8.84 -7.82
C THR A 71 8.81 9.26 -6.57
N LEU A 72 8.62 8.52 -5.47
CA LEU A 72 9.24 8.78 -4.17
C LEU A 72 10.45 7.87 -3.91
N GLY A 73 10.47 6.65 -4.47
CA GLY A 73 11.58 5.71 -4.32
C GLY A 73 12.77 5.99 -5.24
N LYS A 74 12.60 6.87 -6.24
CA LYS A 74 13.69 7.53 -6.92
C LYS A 74 13.85 8.92 -6.31
N LYS A 75 14.56 9.02 -5.18
CA LYS A 75 15.20 10.29 -4.83
C LYS A 75 16.21 10.61 -5.96
N PRO A 76 16.24 11.83 -6.51
CA PRO A 76 17.31 12.24 -7.41
C PRO A 76 18.68 12.17 -6.72
#